data_AF-A0A6G3LEB9-F1
#
_entry.id   AF-A0A6G3LEB9-F1
#
_cell.length_a   1.000
_cell.length_b   1.000
_cell.length_c   1.000
_cell.angle_alpha   90.00
_cell.angle_beta   90.00
_cell.angle_gamma   90.00
#
_symmetry.space_group_name_H-M   'P 1'
#
loop_
_entity.id
_entity.type
_entity.pdbx_description
1 polymer ?
#
loop_
_entity_poly.entity_id
_entity_poly.type
_entity_poly.pdbx_seq_one_letter_code
_entity_poly.pdbx_strand_id
1 'polypeptide(L)'
;YSPIDIITKYSPSAAIAFFGLIFAFMATASTNLTGDVPAATNAIIRITRLGWVKSLTIATILAWLLIGPYSMVNWKQSLDVADYLTNFNWYYSMWLGPIAGVMVVDFWLVRKKEYVLDELYNIGPQGKYWYSGGINWIGVGSFLAGIIGEYLISGARGTIQFYYGIPVPGEELAWYYGFFISLFLYWLLALAFKVYALPEKYSKKQ
;
A
#
# COMPACT_ATOMS: atom_id res chain seq x y z
N TYR A 1 -15.17 -13.69 12.89
CA TYR A 1 -15.07 -13.84 14.35
C TYR A 1 -13.73 -13.31 14.82
N SER A 2 -13.71 -12.53 15.88
CA SER A 2 -12.47 -12.04 16.47
C SER A 2 -11.71 -13.20 17.16
N PRO A 3 -10.40 -13.38 16.90
CA PRO A 3 -9.60 -14.40 17.57
C PRO A 3 -9.62 -14.27 19.10
N ILE A 4 -9.73 -13.04 19.62
CA ILE A 4 -9.81 -12.76 21.06
C ILE A 4 -11.11 -13.33 21.65
N ASP A 5 -12.23 -13.14 20.95
CA ASP A 5 -13.53 -13.65 21.39
C ASP A 5 -13.56 -15.18 21.34
N ILE A 6 -12.93 -15.78 20.33
CA ILE A 6 -12.79 -17.25 20.20
C ILE A 6 -12.00 -17.79 21.40
N ILE A 7 -10.84 -17.20 21.71
CA ILE A 7 -10.02 -17.62 22.85
C ILE A 7 -10.83 -17.51 24.14
N THR A 8 -11.53 -16.40 24.35
CA THR A 8 -12.30 -16.18 25.58
C THR A 8 -13.48 -17.17 25.71
N LYS A 9 -14.16 -17.48 24.61
CA LYS A 9 -15.36 -18.34 24.62
C LYS A 9 -15.05 -19.83 24.72
N TYR A 10 -13.98 -20.30 24.08
CA TYR A 10 -13.72 -21.73 23.90
C TYR A 10 -12.51 -22.25 24.69
N SER A 11 -11.80 -21.39 25.44
CA SER A 11 -10.68 -21.85 26.26
C SER A 11 -11.15 -22.81 27.37
N PRO A 12 -10.51 -23.99 27.51
CA PRO A 12 -10.92 -24.99 28.50
C PRO A 12 -10.52 -24.62 29.94
N SER A 13 -9.63 -23.64 30.13
CA SER A 13 -9.25 -23.12 31.44
C SER A 13 -8.82 -21.66 31.38
N ALA A 14 -8.91 -20.96 32.52
CA ALA A 14 -8.45 -19.57 32.64
C ALA A 14 -6.95 -19.40 32.31
N ALA A 15 -6.12 -20.40 32.63
CA ALA A 15 -4.69 -20.36 32.32
C ALA A 15 -4.44 -20.41 30.81
N ILE A 16 -5.16 -21.27 30.08
CA ILE A 16 -5.04 -21.35 28.61
C ILE A 16 -5.58 -20.08 27.96
N ALA A 17 -6.68 -19.53 28.45
CA ALA A 17 -7.19 -18.24 28.00
C ALA A 17 -6.16 -17.13 28.18
N PHE A 18 -5.52 -17.06 29.35
CA PHE A 18 -4.49 -16.07 29.65
C PHE A 18 -3.30 -16.14 28.68
N PHE A 19 -2.72 -17.33 28.47
CA PHE A 19 -1.61 -17.50 27.53
C PHE A 19 -2.04 -17.23 26.08
N GLY A 20 -3.25 -17.63 25.69
CA GLY A 20 -3.80 -17.35 24.35
C GLY A 20 -3.97 -15.86 24.10
N LEU A 21 -4.45 -15.10 25.08
CA LEU A 21 -4.59 -13.64 24.98
C LEU A 21 -3.24 -12.92 24.95
N ILE A 22 -2.25 -13.38 25.73
CA ILE A 22 -0.86 -12.88 25.63
C ILE A 22 -0.32 -13.13 24.22
N PHE A 23 -0.52 -14.33 23.68
CA PHE A 23 -0.12 -14.65 22.32
C PHE A 23 -0.78 -13.72 21.30
N ALA A 24 -2.10 -13.52 21.37
CA ALA A 24 -2.82 -12.62 20.46
C ALA A 24 -2.31 -11.18 20.52
N PHE A 25 -2.02 -10.68 21.74
CA PHE A 25 -1.43 -9.36 21.95
C PHE A 25 -0.03 -9.26 21.33
N MET A 26 0.84 -10.23 21.62
CA MET A 26 2.22 -10.25 21.11
C MET A 26 2.27 -10.40 19.60
N ALA A 27 1.41 -11.23 19.02
CA ALA A 27 1.30 -11.42 17.58
C ALA A 27 0.93 -10.10 16.87
N THR A 28 -0.06 -9.38 17.40
CA THR A 28 -0.48 -8.09 16.85
C THR A 28 0.62 -7.04 17.02
N ALA A 29 1.23 -6.95 18.20
CA ALA A 29 2.29 -5.99 18.48
C ALA A 29 3.53 -6.20 17.60
N SER A 30 3.97 -7.45 17.44
CA SER A 30 5.14 -7.78 16.62
C SER A 30 4.91 -7.59 15.12
N THR A 31 3.71 -7.92 14.62
CA THR A 31 3.35 -7.73 13.21
C THR A 31 3.31 -6.25 12.86
N ASN A 32 2.65 -5.41 13.67
CA ASN A 32 2.55 -3.97 13.37
C ASN A 32 3.90 -3.26 13.50
N LEU A 33 4.73 -3.67 14.48
CA LEU A 33 6.07 -3.11 14.67
C LEU A 33 7.00 -3.39 13.48
N THR A 34 6.85 -4.55 12.83
CA THR A 34 7.71 -4.95 11.71
C THR A 34 7.15 -4.55 10.35
N GLY A 35 5.84 -4.64 10.17
CA GLY A 35 5.15 -4.36 8.91
C GLY A 35 4.88 -2.87 8.66
N ASP A 36 4.32 -2.16 9.65
CA ASP A 36 3.72 -0.84 9.40
C ASP A 36 4.64 0.31 9.84
N VAL A 37 5.29 0.15 11.00
CA VAL A 37 6.12 1.21 11.60
C VAL A 37 7.25 1.67 10.68
N PRO A 38 8.02 0.81 10.00
CA PRO A 38 9.10 1.26 9.12
C PRO A 38 8.58 2.06 7.91
N ALA A 39 7.47 1.64 7.31
CA ALA A 39 6.89 2.31 6.16
C ALA A 39 6.40 3.73 6.54
N ALA A 40 5.62 3.83 7.62
CA ALA A 40 5.11 5.11 8.12
C ALA A 40 6.25 6.05 8.54
N THR A 41 7.24 5.53 9.27
CA THR A 41 8.40 6.32 9.73
C THR A 41 9.21 6.85 8.55
N ASN A 42 9.49 6.02 7.54
CA ASN A 42 10.21 6.45 6.34
C ASN A 42 9.44 7.51 5.54
N ALA A 43 8.11 7.43 5.46
CA ALA A 43 7.30 8.46 4.83
C ALA A 43 7.47 9.82 5.54
N ILE A 44 7.40 9.84 6.87
CA ILE A 44 7.61 11.06 7.67
C ILE A 44 9.05 11.59 7.50
N ILE A 45 10.07 10.72 7.46
CA ILE A 45 11.46 11.13 7.20
C ILE A 45 11.56 11.83 5.84
N ARG A 46 10.94 11.30 4.78
CA ARG A 46 11.03 11.88 3.44
C ARG A 46 10.35 13.25 3.35
N ILE A 47 9.27 13.46 4.10
CA ILE A 47 8.53 14.74 4.13
C ILE A 47 9.24 15.77 5.01
N THR A 48 9.60 15.39 6.23
CA THR A 48 10.07 16.32 7.28
C THR A 48 11.58 16.44 7.36
N ARG A 49 12.32 15.49 6.77
CA ARG A 49 13.79 15.34 6.88
C ARG A 49 14.29 15.20 8.33
N LEU A 50 13.41 14.82 9.25
CA LEU A 50 13.76 14.55 10.64
C LEU A 50 14.42 13.17 10.80
N GLY A 51 15.22 13.02 11.86
CA GLY A 51 15.83 11.73 12.22
C GLY A 51 14.79 10.68 12.64
N TRP A 52 15.18 9.41 12.57
CA TRP A 52 14.31 8.25 12.79
C TRP A 52 13.43 8.35 14.03
N VAL A 53 14.00 8.63 15.21
CA VAL A 53 13.26 8.66 16.48
C VAL A 53 12.16 9.72 16.47
N LYS A 54 12.44 10.93 15.95
CA LYS A 54 11.43 12.00 15.89
C LYS A 54 10.32 11.64 14.90
N SER A 55 10.68 11.10 13.74
CA SER A 55 9.73 10.66 12.72
C SER A 55 8.86 9.50 13.20
N LEU A 56 9.43 8.55 13.96
CA LEU A 56 8.73 7.45 14.60
C LEU A 56 7.70 7.95 15.62
N THR A 57 8.10 8.91 16.47
CA THR A 57 7.19 9.52 17.44
C THR A 57 6.03 10.21 16.75
N ILE A 58 6.30 10.98 15.70
CA ILE A 58 5.25 11.65 14.91
C ILE A 58 4.32 10.63 14.26
N ALA A 59 4.87 9.61 13.58
CA ALA A 59 4.08 8.56 12.95
C ALA A 59 3.18 7.83 13.95
N THR A 60 3.72 7.48 15.12
CA THR A 60 2.96 6.81 16.20
C THR A 60 1.85 7.70 16.74
N ILE A 61 2.12 8.99 16.99
CA ILE A 61 1.10 9.94 17.47
C ILE A 61 -0.01 10.10 16.43
N LEU A 62 0.34 10.25 15.15
CA LEU A 62 -0.66 10.38 14.09
C LEU A 62 -1.51 9.11 13.94
N ALA A 63 -0.90 7.92 13.97
CA ALA A 63 -1.63 6.66 13.93
C ALA A 63 -2.59 6.53 15.12
N TRP A 64 -2.14 6.88 16.33
CA TRP A 64 -2.98 6.88 17.52
C TRP A 64 -4.11 7.91 17.43
N LEU A 65 -3.87 9.12 16.91
CA LEU A 65 -4.91 10.13 16.73
C LEU A 65 -6.00 9.69 15.75
N LEU A 66 -5.64 8.91 14.72
CA LEU A 66 -6.58 8.42 13.71
C LEU A 66 -7.43 7.25 14.22
N ILE A 67 -6.83 6.28 14.93
CA ILE A 67 -7.49 5.00 15.29
C ILE A 67 -7.84 4.95 16.78
N GLY A 68 -7.06 5.58 17.64
CA GLY A 68 -7.18 5.55 19.10
C GLY A 68 -8.53 6.04 19.60
N PRO A 69 -8.98 7.27 19.25
CA PRO A 69 -10.29 7.78 19.69
C PRO A 69 -11.46 6.87 19.28
N TYR A 70 -11.44 6.38 18.03
CA TYR A 70 -12.48 5.45 17.54
C TYR A 70 -12.44 4.13 18.32
N SER A 71 -11.26 3.57 18.53
CA SER A 71 -11.07 2.34 19.31
C SER A 71 -11.54 2.51 20.76
N MET A 72 -11.29 3.67 21.38
CA MET A 72 -11.70 3.94 22.76
C MET A 72 -13.21 4.06 22.94
N VAL A 73 -13.95 4.44 21.90
CA VAL A 73 -15.42 4.51 21.93
C VAL A 73 -16.02 3.14 21.61
N ASN A 74 -15.48 2.44 20.62
CA ASN A 74 -16.02 1.18 20.09
C ASN A 74 -15.37 -0.09 20.69
N TRP A 75 -14.57 0.05 21.75
CA TRP A 75 -13.79 -1.04 22.35
C TRP A 75 -14.61 -2.25 22.85
N LYS A 76 -15.91 -2.06 23.09
CA LYS A 76 -16.78 -3.09 23.69
C LYS A 76 -17.00 -4.28 22.76
N GLN A 77 -16.87 -4.09 21.45
CA GLN A 77 -16.94 -5.16 20.47
C GLN A 77 -15.64 -5.14 19.67
N SER A 78 -14.82 -6.18 19.85
CA SER A 78 -13.53 -6.30 19.15
C SER A 78 -13.70 -6.34 17.62
N LEU A 79 -14.87 -6.78 17.15
CA LEU A 79 -15.26 -6.78 15.74
C LEU A 79 -15.48 -5.37 15.18
N ASP A 80 -16.04 -4.41 15.93
CA ASP A 80 -16.33 -3.07 15.39
C ASP A 80 -15.05 -2.35 14.92
N VAL A 81 -13.97 -2.48 15.69
CA VAL A 81 -12.66 -1.92 15.32
C VAL A 81 -12.01 -2.71 14.20
N ALA A 82 -12.11 -4.05 14.22
CA ALA A 82 -11.54 -4.91 13.18
C ALA A 82 -12.23 -4.71 11.82
N ASP A 83 -13.55 -4.58 11.81
CA ASP A 83 -14.36 -4.35 10.61
C ASP A 83 -14.09 -2.95 10.06
N TYR A 84 -13.94 -1.94 10.93
CA TYR A 84 -13.51 -0.60 10.51
C TYR A 84 -12.18 -0.63 9.75
N LEU A 85 -11.16 -1.30 10.31
CA LEU A 85 -9.84 -1.43 9.68
C LEU A 85 -9.86 -2.30 8.43
N THR A 86 -10.69 -3.35 8.41
CA THR A 86 -10.86 -4.22 7.23
C THR A 86 -11.48 -3.44 6.06
N ASN A 87 -12.52 -2.65 6.33
CA ASN A 87 -13.14 -1.77 5.34
C ASN A 87 -12.14 -0.72 4.83
N PHE A 88 -11.30 -0.17 5.71
CA PHE A 88 -10.21 0.73 5.30
C PHE A 88 -9.19 0.03 4.39
N ASN A 89 -8.82 -1.22 4.69
CA ASN A 89 -7.90 -1.97 3.84
C ASN A 89 -8.46 -2.24 2.45
N TRP A 90 -9.78 -2.40 2.30
CA TRP A 90 -10.40 -2.46 0.98
C TRP A 90 -10.23 -1.16 0.19
N TYR A 91 -10.40 0.00 0.85
CA TYR A 91 -10.08 1.28 0.21
C TYR A 91 -8.64 1.37 -0.24
N TYR A 92 -7.72 0.96 0.63
CA TYR A 92 -6.30 1.07 0.38
C TYR A 92 -5.84 0.12 -0.74
N SER A 93 -6.41 -1.08 -0.79
CA SER A 93 -6.04 -2.14 -1.74
C SER A 93 -6.29 -1.76 -3.20
N MET A 94 -7.32 -0.96 -3.48
CA MET A 94 -7.64 -0.50 -4.85
C MET A 94 -6.48 0.28 -5.49
N TRP A 95 -5.69 1.00 -4.67
CA TRP A 95 -4.54 1.77 -5.14
C TRP A 95 -3.28 0.89 -5.24
N LEU A 96 -3.13 -0.06 -4.31
CA LEU A 96 -1.93 -0.87 -4.21
C LEU A 96 -1.72 -1.82 -5.37
N GLY A 97 -2.77 -2.46 -5.88
CA GLY A 97 -2.68 -3.37 -7.02
C GLY A 97 -2.07 -2.67 -8.24
N PRO A 98 -2.68 -1.58 -8.73
CA PRO A 98 -2.16 -0.78 -9.82
C PRO A 98 -0.72 -0.27 -9.63
N ILE A 99 -0.35 0.23 -8.44
CA ILE A 99 1.04 0.67 -8.18
C ILE A 99 2.01 -0.50 -8.27
N ALA A 100 1.67 -1.63 -7.63
CA ALA A 100 2.49 -2.82 -7.66
C ALA A 100 2.67 -3.35 -9.09
N GLY A 101 1.62 -3.31 -9.92
CA GLY A 101 1.69 -3.71 -11.33
C GLY A 101 2.73 -2.93 -12.12
N VAL A 102 2.73 -1.59 -11.99
CA VAL A 102 3.73 -0.71 -12.62
C VAL A 102 5.13 -0.98 -12.08
N MET A 103 5.31 -1.08 -10.76
CA MET A 103 6.63 -1.29 -10.15
C MET A 103 7.23 -2.65 -10.53
N VAL A 104 6.45 -3.73 -10.48
CA VAL A 104 6.89 -5.10 -10.79
C VAL A 104 7.36 -5.17 -12.23
N VAL A 105 6.60 -4.60 -13.16
CA VAL A 105 6.92 -4.70 -14.58
C VAL A 105 8.05 -3.77 -14.98
N ASP A 106 8.13 -2.58 -14.38
CA ASP A 106 9.24 -1.65 -14.58
C ASP A 106 10.56 -2.31 -14.20
N PHE A 107 10.62 -2.94 -13.02
CA PHE A 107 11.84 -3.57 -12.54
C PHE A 107 12.19 -4.84 -13.31
N TRP A 108 11.26 -5.78 -13.46
CA TRP A 108 11.59 -7.11 -13.99
C TRP A 108 11.61 -7.19 -15.51
N LEU A 109 10.69 -6.52 -16.22
CA LEU A 109 10.58 -6.65 -17.68
C LEU A 109 11.20 -5.47 -18.41
N VAL A 110 10.92 -4.24 -18.00
CA VAL A 110 11.36 -3.03 -18.71
C VAL A 110 12.85 -2.78 -18.46
N ARG A 111 13.26 -2.72 -17.19
CA ARG A 111 14.65 -2.44 -16.78
C ARG A 111 15.50 -3.68 -16.59
N LYS A 112 14.90 -4.87 -16.57
CA LYS A 112 15.61 -6.15 -16.42
C LYS A 112 16.53 -6.16 -15.19
N LYS A 113 16.01 -5.76 -14.04
CA LYS A 113 16.71 -5.75 -12.75
C LYS A 113 17.82 -4.68 -12.62
N GLU A 114 17.93 -3.76 -13.57
CA GLU A 114 19.01 -2.77 -13.60
C GLU A 114 18.51 -1.37 -13.22
N TYR A 115 18.85 -0.90 -12.02
CA TYR A 115 18.75 0.51 -11.65
C TYR A 115 20.14 1.10 -11.38
N VAL A 116 20.39 2.30 -11.88
CA VAL A 116 21.52 3.14 -11.45
C VAL A 116 21.20 3.73 -10.07
N LEU A 117 21.75 3.14 -9.00
CA LEU A 117 21.40 3.47 -7.62
C LEU A 117 21.65 4.95 -7.28
N ASP A 118 22.79 5.51 -7.69
CA ASP A 118 23.15 6.91 -7.41
C ASP A 118 22.12 7.90 -7.98
N GLU A 119 21.55 7.58 -9.13
CA GLU A 119 20.55 8.42 -9.80
C GLU A 119 19.19 8.39 -9.11
N LEU A 120 18.88 7.34 -8.32
CA LEU A 120 17.66 7.31 -7.50
C LEU A 120 17.69 8.36 -6.37
N TYR A 121 18.88 8.80 -5.98
CA TYR A 121 19.07 9.87 -4.99
C TYR A 121 19.21 11.26 -5.63
N ASN A 122 19.31 11.33 -6.96
CA ASN A 122 19.37 12.59 -7.70
C ASN A 122 17.95 13.13 -7.98
N ILE A 123 17.38 13.82 -6.99
CA ILE A 123 16.02 14.35 -7.00
C ILE A 123 15.86 15.68 -7.78
N GLY A 124 16.86 16.10 -8.56
CA GLY A 124 16.82 17.35 -9.32
C GLY A 124 16.47 17.14 -10.80
N PRO A 125 16.25 18.22 -11.56
CA PRO A 125 16.01 18.17 -13.01
C PRO A 125 17.10 17.49 -13.84
N GLN A 126 18.29 17.30 -13.26
CA GLN A 126 19.43 16.63 -13.89
C GLN A 126 19.48 15.13 -13.58
N GLY A 127 18.65 14.63 -12.66
CA GLY A 127 18.58 13.21 -12.35
C GLY A 127 17.98 12.41 -13.49
N LYS A 128 18.56 11.25 -13.78
CA LYS A 128 18.08 10.39 -14.88
C LYS A 128 16.62 9.95 -14.69
N TYR A 129 16.18 9.78 -13.43
CA TYR A 129 14.80 9.42 -13.11
C TYR A 129 13.90 10.62 -12.78
N TRP A 130 14.28 11.83 -13.19
CA TRP A 130 13.42 13.02 -13.04
C TRP A 130 12.26 13.04 -14.04
N TYR A 131 12.40 12.38 -15.20
CA TYR A 131 11.40 12.38 -16.27
C TYR A 131 10.94 13.82 -16.62
N SER A 132 9.64 14.04 -16.80
CA SER A 132 9.08 15.33 -17.20
C SER A 132 8.50 16.04 -15.97
N GLY A 133 9.29 16.94 -15.38
CA GLY A 133 8.88 17.72 -14.22
C GLY A 133 8.82 16.93 -12.92
N GLY A 134 9.65 15.88 -12.78
CA GLY A 134 9.68 15.00 -11.61
C GLY A 134 8.71 13.82 -11.71
N ILE A 135 7.98 13.67 -12.82
CA ILE A 135 6.89 12.71 -12.97
C ILE A 135 7.08 11.83 -14.20
N ASN A 136 6.99 10.51 -13.99
CA ASN A 136 6.82 9.53 -15.04
C ASN A 136 5.33 9.43 -15.44
N TRP A 137 4.93 10.19 -16.47
CA TRP A 137 3.54 10.25 -16.91
C TRP A 137 3.03 8.93 -17.50
N ILE A 138 3.91 8.12 -18.07
CA ILE A 138 3.55 6.78 -18.55
C ILE A 138 3.20 5.88 -17.36
N GLY A 139 4.00 5.95 -16.28
CA GLY A 139 3.73 5.26 -15.01
C GLY A 139 2.41 5.69 -14.39
N VAL A 140 2.20 7.00 -14.25
CA VAL A 140 0.97 7.57 -13.70
C VAL A 140 -0.25 7.20 -14.54
N GLY A 141 -0.17 7.33 -15.87
CA GLY A 141 -1.28 6.95 -16.76
C GLY A 141 -1.62 5.47 -16.67
N SER A 142 -0.61 4.60 -16.57
CA SER A 142 -0.82 3.16 -16.43
C SER A 142 -1.44 2.79 -15.09
N PHE A 143 -1.00 3.44 -14.01
CA PHE A 143 -1.60 3.34 -12.69
C PHE A 143 -3.08 3.73 -12.68
N LEU A 144 -3.41 4.91 -13.21
CA LEU A 144 -4.79 5.40 -13.29
C LEU A 144 -5.67 4.51 -14.16
N ALA A 145 -5.13 3.98 -15.27
CA ALA A 145 -5.85 3.01 -16.09
C ALA A 145 -6.14 1.71 -15.35
N GLY A 146 -5.23 1.25 -14.48
CA GLY A 146 -5.46 0.11 -13.59
C GLY A 146 -6.65 0.34 -12.67
N ILE A 147 -6.71 1.51 -12.02
CA ILE A 147 -7.83 1.91 -11.15
C ILE A 147 -9.14 1.97 -11.96
N ILE A 148 -9.15 2.65 -13.11
CA ILE A 148 -10.35 2.72 -13.93
C ILE A 148 -10.80 1.31 -14.36
N GLY A 149 -9.85 0.45 -14.72
CA GLY A 149 -10.09 -0.93 -15.11
C GLY A 149 -10.73 -1.78 -14.02
N GLU A 150 -10.24 -1.73 -12.78
CA GLU A 150 -10.85 -2.47 -11.66
C GLU A 150 -12.28 -2.02 -11.38
N TYR A 151 -12.59 -0.71 -11.50
CA TYR A 151 -13.94 -0.18 -11.33
C TYR A 151 -14.88 -0.61 -12.46
N LEU A 152 -14.41 -0.56 -13.71
CA LEU A 152 -15.20 -1.00 -14.87
C LEU A 152 -15.54 -2.50 -14.78
N ILE A 153 -14.56 -3.33 -14.44
CA ILE A 153 -14.76 -4.78 -14.31
C ILE A 153 -15.66 -5.09 -13.12
N SER A 154 -15.45 -4.44 -11.97
CA SER A 154 -16.31 -4.63 -10.79
C SER A 154 -17.74 -4.17 -11.04
N GLY A 155 -17.92 -3.05 -11.75
CA GLY A 155 -19.23 -2.54 -12.15
C GLY A 155 -19.95 -3.48 -13.11
N ALA A 156 -19.26 -3.97 -14.14
CA ALA A 156 -19.82 -4.93 -15.09
C ALA A 156 -20.22 -6.26 -14.44
N ARG A 157 -19.55 -6.64 -13.35
CA ARG A 157 -19.87 -7.85 -12.57
C ARG A 157 -20.90 -7.62 -11.45
N GLY A 158 -21.30 -6.37 -11.20
CA GLY A 158 -22.19 -6.02 -10.08
C GLY A 158 -21.56 -6.25 -8.71
N THR A 159 -20.23 -6.22 -8.59
CA THR A 159 -19.50 -6.51 -7.34
C THR A 159 -18.97 -5.27 -6.64
N ILE A 160 -19.43 -4.07 -7.03
CA ILE A 160 -19.05 -2.83 -6.34
C ILE A 160 -19.63 -2.86 -4.92
N GLN A 161 -18.77 -2.65 -3.93
CA GLN A 161 -19.16 -2.51 -2.53
C GLN A 161 -19.18 -1.03 -2.14
N PHE A 162 -19.87 -0.72 -1.05
CA PHE A 162 -19.92 0.62 -0.48
C PHE A 162 -19.56 0.56 0.99
N TYR A 163 -18.44 1.17 1.35
CA TYR A 163 -18.09 1.40 2.75
C TYR A 163 -18.16 2.91 3.05
N TYR A 164 -18.78 3.33 4.14
CA TYR A 164 -18.93 4.77 4.48
C TYR A 164 -19.44 5.67 3.32
N GLY A 165 -20.22 5.13 2.38
CA GLY A 165 -20.73 5.85 1.20
C GLY A 165 -19.77 5.99 0.02
N ILE A 166 -18.56 5.43 0.08
CA ILE A 166 -17.58 5.47 -1.01
C ILE A 166 -17.60 4.12 -1.76
N PRO A 167 -17.78 4.11 -3.09
CA PRO A 167 -17.74 2.86 -3.85
C PRO A 167 -16.32 2.29 -3.87
N VAL A 168 -16.20 0.96 -3.76
CA VAL A 168 -14.94 0.24 -3.93
C VAL A 168 -15.10 -0.92 -4.91
N PRO A 169 -14.06 -1.22 -5.71
CA PRO A 169 -14.07 -2.38 -6.59
C PRO A 169 -14.00 -3.69 -5.77
N GLY A 170 -14.66 -4.74 -6.25
CA GLY A 170 -15.12 -5.88 -5.44
C GLY A 170 -14.06 -6.82 -4.87
N GLU A 171 -14.45 -7.53 -3.81
CA GLU A 171 -13.58 -8.14 -2.79
C GLU A 171 -12.54 -9.17 -3.30
N GLU A 172 -12.87 -10.13 -4.17
CA GLU A 172 -11.93 -11.25 -4.40
C GLU A 172 -10.84 -10.98 -5.44
N LEU A 173 -11.14 -10.16 -6.46
CA LEU A 173 -10.27 -10.05 -7.65
C LEU A 173 -9.95 -8.61 -8.10
N ALA A 174 -10.55 -7.59 -7.50
CA ALA A 174 -10.33 -6.19 -7.91
C ALA A 174 -8.85 -5.82 -7.95
N TRP A 175 -8.13 -6.17 -6.88
CA TRP A 175 -6.70 -5.93 -6.75
C TRP A 175 -5.92 -6.48 -7.95
N TYR A 176 -6.24 -7.71 -8.39
CA TYR A 176 -5.55 -8.35 -9.51
C TYR A 176 -5.90 -7.69 -10.85
N TYR A 177 -7.13 -7.22 -11.05
CA TYR A 177 -7.48 -6.48 -12.26
C TYR A 177 -6.64 -5.21 -12.38
N GLY A 178 -6.60 -4.41 -11.31
CA GLY A 178 -5.80 -3.19 -11.27
C GLY A 178 -4.32 -3.47 -11.51
N PHE A 179 -3.79 -4.50 -10.85
CA PHE A 179 -2.40 -4.96 -11.01
C PHE A 179 -2.08 -5.33 -12.45
N PHE A 180 -2.85 -6.23 -13.08
CA PHE A 180 -2.54 -6.70 -14.43
C PHE A 180 -2.76 -5.61 -15.48
N ILE A 181 -3.80 -4.79 -15.36
CA ILE A 181 -4.08 -3.71 -16.32
C ILE A 181 -2.95 -2.68 -16.31
N SER A 182 -2.53 -2.22 -15.13
CA SER A 182 -1.44 -1.24 -15.03
C SER A 182 -0.11 -1.83 -15.49
N LEU A 183 0.15 -3.11 -15.17
CA LEU A 183 1.31 -3.86 -15.62
C LEU A 183 1.39 -3.94 -17.15
N PHE A 184 0.31 -4.40 -17.80
CA PHE A 184 0.29 -4.57 -19.25
C PHE A 184 0.39 -3.24 -19.97
N LEU A 185 -0.34 -2.22 -19.50
CA LEU A 185 -0.32 -0.91 -20.15
C LEU A 185 1.05 -0.24 -20.01
N TYR A 186 1.66 -0.28 -18.82
CA TYR A 186 3.00 0.29 -18.63
C TYR A 186 4.02 -0.43 -19.49
N TRP A 187 3.95 -1.76 -19.56
CA TRP A 187 4.85 -2.54 -20.40
C TRP A 187 4.75 -2.15 -21.87
N LEU A 188 3.54 -2.06 -22.42
CA LEU A 188 3.32 -1.66 -23.82
C LEU A 188 3.81 -0.23 -24.09
N LEU A 189 3.49 0.71 -23.21
CA LEU A 189 3.92 2.10 -23.36
C LEU A 189 5.44 2.24 -23.20
N ALA A 190 6.07 1.49 -22.29
CA ALA A 190 7.52 1.47 -22.14
C ALA A 190 8.23 0.87 -23.37
N LEU A 191 7.60 -0.11 -24.04
CA LEU A 191 8.10 -0.67 -25.31
C LEU A 191 7.96 0.33 -26.46
N ALA A 192 6.87 1.10 -26.51
CA ALA A 192 6.62 2.11 -27.53
C ALA A 192 7.52 3.36 -27.33
N PHE A 193 7.70 3.80 -26.08
CA PHE A 193 8.41 5.02 -25.71
C PHE A 193 9.70 4.74 -24.93
N LYS A 194 10.56 3.86 -25.47
CA LYS A 194 11.80 3.39 -24.78
C LYS A 194 12.70 4.52 -24.29
N VAL A 195 12.86 5.60 -25.07
CA VAL A 195 13.71 6.74 -24.70
C VAL A 195 13.19 7.42 -23.43
N TYR A 196 11.87 7.52 -23.28
CA TYR A 196 11.24 8.13 -22.12
C TYR A 196 11.21 7.17 -20.91
N ALA A 197 10.94 5.88 -21.15
CA ALA A 197 10.83 4.89 -20.09
C ALA A 197 12.19 4.46 -19.51
N LEU A 198 13.25 4.48 -20.32
CA LEU A 198 14.62 4.09 -19.94
C LEU A 198 15.61 5.26 -20.08
N PRO A 199 15.36 6.40 -19.41
CA PRO A 199 16.18 7.60 -19.57
C PRO A 199 17.65 7.33 -19.24
N GLU A 200 17.95 6.41 -18.32
CA GLU A 200 19.30 6.05 -17.94
C GLU A 200 20.12 5.34 -19.02
N LYS A 201 19.46 4.69 -19.98
CA LYS A 201 20.12 4.02 -21.12
C LYS A 201 20.35 4.96 -22.30
N TYR A 202 19.52 6.00 -22.42
CA TYR A 202 19.50 6.90 -23.57
C TYR A 202 19.94 8.34 -23.26
N SER A 203 20.11 8.70 -21.99
CA SER A 203 20.75 9.96 -21.61
C SER A 203 22.21 9.90 -22.02
N LYS A 204 22.64 10.80 -22.92
CA LYS A 204 24.05 11.00 -23.22
C LYS A 204 24.77 11.31 -21.90
N LYS A 205 25.94 10.68 -21.66
CA LYS A 205 26.85 11.12 -20.61
C LYS A 205 27.08 12.62 -20.81
N GLN A 206 26.67 13.44 -19.84
CA GLN A 206 27.23 14.78 -19.67
C GLN A 206 28.59 14.64 -19.00
#